data_AF-A0AA47M3D7-F1
#
_entry.id   AF-A0AA47M3D7-F1
#
_cell.length_a   1.000
_cell.length_b   1.000
_cell.length_c   1.000
_cell.angle_alpha   90.00
_cell.angle_beta   90.00
_cell.angle_gamma   90.00
#
_symmetry.space_group_name_H-M   'P 1'
#
loop_
_entity.id
_entity.type
_entity.pdbx_description
1 polymer ?
#
loop_
_entity_poly.entity_id
_entity_poly.type
_entity_poly.pdbx_seq_one_letter_code
_entity_poly.pdbx_strand_id
1 'polypeptide(L)'
;MEARRKSPRVTSSEPAAAAPATTAAGTSRPTRCTLHRRRVRAAQDVKVLEASRGMPAPTPGDPCDICGQARTLDGGHAYHGGVFFCAVEEGPGGRTPQDWLRQRLGPDALGAIPRTTAWNQRSRLGRRQKPGGKARKPHKLRICQLCGQPKQRDFGHSQHRGEHYCALHGGKTVELWLTGEWGPPTESRRAERPPRRSAGPAPSTEKNGSLPLRRQDLYL
;
A
#
# COMPACT_ATOMS: atom_id res chain seq x y z
N MET A 1 -53.43 -20.40 -46.35
CA MET A 1 -52.68 -21.30 -45.45
C MET A 1 -51.56 -20.48 -44.80
N GLU A 2 -51.82 -19.85 -43.66
CA GLU A 2 -50.82 -19.04 -42.93
C GLU A 2 -50.39 -19.80 -41.67
N ALA A 3 -49.10 -20.12 -41.59
CA ALA A 3 -48.52 -20.88 -40.50
C ALA A 3 -48.14 -19.95 -39.33
N ARG A 4 -48.93 -20.02 -38.24
CA ARG A 4 -48.61 -19.46 -36.92
C ARG A 4 -47.34 -20.12 -36.37
N ARG A 5 -46.24 -19.38 -36.28
CA ARG A 5 -45.04 -19.78 -35.53
C ARG A 5 -45.21 -19.41 -34.05
N LYS A 6 -45.16 -20.41 -33.18
CA LYS A 6 -45.29 -20.30 -31.72
C LYS A 6 -43.87 -20.24 -31.12
N SER A 7 -43.53 -19.11 -30.49
CA SER A 7 -42.25 -18.96 -29.78
C SER A 7 -42.25 -19.73 -28.46
N PRO A 8 -41.19 -20.47 -28.11
CA PRO A 8 -41.06 -21.09 -26.80
C PRO A 8 -40.60 -20.06 -25.76
N ARG A 9 -41.30 -20.07 -24.62
CA ARG A 9 -41.01 -19.29 -23.42
C ARG A 9 -39.87 -19.97 -22.65
N VAL A 10 -38.69 -19.37 -22.64
CA VAL A 10 -37.56 -19.83 -21.82
C VAL A 10 -37.73 -19.25 -20.41
N THR A 11 -38.05 -20.11 -19.45
CA THR A 11 -38.01 -19.81 -18.02
C THR A 11 -36.59 -20.07 -17.50
N SER A 12 -35.82 -19.01 -17.30
CA SER A 12 -34.52 -19.09 -16.64
C SER A 12 -34.74 -19.10 -15.12
N SER A 13 -34.72 -20.30 -14.52
CA SER A 13 -34.59 -20.46 -13.08
C SER A 13 -33.11 -20.39 -12.70
N GLU A 14 -32.81 -19.37 -11.89
CA GLU A 14 -31.56 -19.04 -11.25
C GLU A 14 -31.19 -20.08 -10.18
N PRO A 15 -30.02 -20.75 -10.22
CA PRO A 15 -29.48 -21.39 -9.04
C PRO A 15 -28.62 -20.39 -8.27
N ALA A 16 -29.10 -20.02 -7.08
CA ALA A 16 -28.37 -19.24 -6.09
C ALA A 16 -26.96 -19.81 -5.87
N ALA A 17 -25.95 -18.97 -6.09
CA ALA A 17 -24.58 -19.27 -5.77
C ALA A 17 -24.43 -19.44 -4.25
N ALA A 18 -24.33 -20.69 -3.80
CA ALA A 18 -23.94 -21.02 -2.44
C ALA A 18 -22.54 -20.42 -2.18
N ALA A 19 -22.46 -19.52 -1.20
CA ALA A 19 -21.21 -18.95 -0.73
C ALA A 19 -20.27 -20.08 -0.25
N PRO A 20 -18.97 -20.07 -0.58
CA PRO A 20 -18.05 -21.04 -0.03
C PRO A 20 -17.90 -20.78 1.47
N ALA A 21 -18.26 -21.78 2.27
CA ALA A 21 -18.04 -21.78 3.70
C ALA A 21 -16.55 -21.55 4.00
N THR A 22 -16.23 -20.39 4.57
CA THR A 22 -14.93 -20.10 5.18
C THR A 22 -14.77 -20.98 6.41
N THR A 23 -14.22 -22.16 6.21
CA THR A 23 -13.71 -23.00 7.30
C THR A 23 -12.48 -22.34 7.89
N ALA A 24 -12.49 -22.20 9.22
CA ALA A 24 -11.41 -21.64 10.00
C ALA A 24 -10.11 -22.40 9.70
N ALA A 25 -9.11 -21.66 9.20
CA ALA A 25 -7.78 -22.16 8.91
C ALA A 25 -7.04 -22.46 10.21
N GLY A 26 -7.30 -23.63 10.79
CA GLY A 26 -6.32 -24.29 11.66
C GLY A 26 -5.07 -24.57 10.84
N THR A 27 -3.90 -24.43 11.46
CA THR A 27 -2.56 -24.70 10.93
C THR A 27 -2.33 -26.19 10.64
N SER A 28 -3.25 -26.85 9.95
CA SER A 28 -3.09 -28.23 9.54
C SER A 28 -2.07 -28.30 8.42
N ARG A 29 -1.09 -29.21 8.58
CA ARG A 29 -0.08 -29.46 7.57
C ARG A 29 -0.78 -29.85 6.26
N PRO A 30 -0.40 -29.24 5.12
CA PRO A 30 -0.98 -29.57 3.83
C PRO A 30 -0.85 -31.07 3.55
N THR A 31 -1.93 -31.69 3.07
CA THR A 31 -1.95 -33.14 2.80
C THR A 31 -0.89 -33.51 1.74
N ARG A 32 -0.37 -34.75 1.80
CA ARG A 32 0.65 -35.25 0.84
C ARG A 32 0.25 -35.01 -0.62
N CYS A 33 -1.03 -35.18 -0.97
CA CYS A 33 -1.56 -34.93 -2.31
C CYS A 33 -1.49 -33.46 -2.75
N THR A 34 -1.57 -32.51 -1.81
CA THR A 34 -1.40 -31.07 -2.12
C THR A 34 0.07 -30.72 -2.33
N LEU A 35 0.98 -31.32 -1.57
CA LEU A 35 2.43 -31.13 -1.76
C LEU A 35 2.90 -31.69 -3.10
N HIS A 36 2.41 -32.87 -3.50
CA HIS A 36 2.74 -33.46 -4.80
C HIS A 36 2.28 -32.57 -5.97
N ARG A 37 1.02 -32.12 -5.95
CA ARG A 37 0.49 -31.20 -6.99
C ARG A 37 1.28 -29.88 -7.05
N ARG A 38 1.70 -29.33 -5.91
CA ARG A 38 2.56 -28.13 -5.87
C ARG A 38 3.93 -28.38 -6.51
N ARG A 39 4.56 -29.53 -6.23
CA ARG A 39 5.85 -29.89 -6.86
C ARG A 39 5.72 -30.06 -8.36
N VAL A 40 4.66 -30.70 -8.84
CA VAL A 40 4.43 -30.89 -10.29
C VAL A 40 4.26 -29.54 -10.99
N ARG A 41 3.48 -28.62 -10.43
CA ARG A 41 3.34 -27.26 -10.98
C ARG A 41 4.66 -26.50 -10.96
N ALA A 42 5.40 -26.54 -9.86
CA ALA A 42 6.70 -25.89 -9.77
C ALA A 42 7.70 -26.44 -10.81
N ALA A 43 7.68 -27.75 -11.07
CA ALA A 43 8.50 -28.36 -12.12
C ALA A 43 8.06 -27.95 -13.54
N GLN A 44 6.75 -27.77 -13.78
CA GLN A 44 6.24 -27.22 -15.04
C GLN A 44 6.66 -25.76 -15.21
N ASP A 45 6.54 -24.94 -14.17
CA ASP A 45 6.95 -23.52 -14.20
C ASP A 45 8.45 -23.38 -14.50
N VAL A 46 9.30 -24.21 -13.88
CA VAL A 46 10.73 -24.26 -14.18
C VAL A 46 10.98 -24.63 -15.64
N LYS A 47 10.28 -25.64 -16.19
CA LYS A 47 10.41 -26.00 -17.61
C LYS A 47 10.00 -24.86 -18.55
N VAL A 48 8.94 -24.12 -18.21
CA VAL A 48 8.50 -22.95 -18.99
C VAL A 48 9.56 -21.84 -18.95
N LEU A 49 10.13 -21.58 -17.77
CA LEU A 49 11.20 -20.59 -17.58
C LEU A 49 12.51 -20.98 -18.27
N GLU A 50 12.84 -22.27 -18.29
CA GLU A 50 14.02 -22.77 -19.02
C GLU A 50 13.80 -22.72 -20.53
N ALA A 51 12.60 -23.05 -21.02
CA ALA A 51 12.27 -22.95 -22.45
C ALA A 51 12.32 -21.50 -22.97
N SER A 52 12.08 -20.50 -22.12
CA SER A 52 12.25 -19.09 -22.48
C SER A 52 13.66 -18.56 -22.25
N ARG A 53 14.54 -19.33 -21.60
CA ARG A 53 15.91 -18.92 -21.28
C ARG A 53 16.81 -19.06 -22.50
N GLY A 54 16.95 -17.97 -23.25
CA GLY A 54 17.79 -17.90 -24.45
C GLY A 54 17.12 -17.23 -25.64
N MET A 55 15.81 -17.03 -25.59
CA MET A 55 15.13 -16.13 -26.51
C MET A 55 15.34 -14.70 -26.02
N PRO A 56 16.06 -13.83 -26.75
CA PRO A 56 16.11 -12.42 -26.40
C PRO A 56 14.68 -11.91 -26.47
N ALA A 57 14.11 -11.58 -25.30
CA ALA A 57 12.84 -10.87 -25.29
C ALA A 57 13.10 -9.55 -26.04
N PRO A 58 12.31 -9.21 -27.06
CA PRO A 58 12.48 -7.96 -27.77
C PRO A 58 12.40 -6.83 -26.74
N THR A 59 13.52 -6.16 -26.54
CA THR A 59 13.62 -5.12 -25.53
C THR A 59 13.01 -3.83 -26.08
N PRO A 60 12.30 -3.05 -25.25
CA PRO A 60 11.84 -1.72 -25.66
C PRO A 60 13.06 -0.88 -26.06
N GLY A 61 13.22 -0.64 -27.36
CA GLY A 61 14.38 0.07 -27.92
C GLY A 61 15.05 -0.64 -29.09
N ASP A 62 14.84 -1.94 -29.27
CA ASP A 62 15.30 -2.64 -30.48
C ASP A 62 14.66 -2.03 -31.74
N PRO A 63 15.32 -2.04 -32.90
CA PRO A 63 14.74 -1.53 -34.14
C PRO A 63 13.56 -2.40 -34.58
N CYS A 64 12.53 -1.77 -35.15
CA CYS A 64 11.43 -2.47 -35.79
C CYS A 64 11.91 -3.11 -37.08
N ASP A 65 11.57 -4.39 -37.30
CA ASP A 65 11.98 -5.11 -38.52
C ASP A 65 11.27 -4.59 -39.78
N ILE A 66 10.19 -3.82 -39.61
CA ILE A 66 9.37 -3.28 -40.70
C ILE A 66 9.84 -1.88 -41.11
N CYS A 67 10.02 -0.96 -40.16
CA CYS A 67 10.33 0.43 -40.45
C CYS A 67 11.73 0.90 -39.99
N GLY A 68 12.49 0.04 -39.31
CA GLY A 68 13.84 0.35 -38.80
C GLY A 68 13.89 1.33 -37.63
N GLN A 69 12.78 1.97 -37.23
CA GLN A 69 12.73 2.88 -36.10
C GLN A 69 12.66 2.14 -34.76
N ALA A 70 13.06 2.81 -33.68
CA ALA A 70 12.98 2.25 -32.33
C ALA A 70 11.53 1.83 -32.00
N ARG A 71 11.38 0.65 -31.39
CA ARG A 71 10.10 0.09 -30.94
C ARG A 71 9.52 0.83 -29.71
N THR A 72 9.28 2.13 -29.85
CA THR A 72 8.72 3.03 -28.84
C THR A 72 7.39 3.62 -29.31
N LEU A 73 6.56 4.06 -28.35
CA LEU A 73 5.31 4.75 -28.64
C LEU A 73 5.53 6.01 -29.49
N ASP A 74 6.61 6.75 -29.22
CA ASP A 74 6.99 7.94 -29.97
C ASP A 74 7.41 7.60 -31.41
N GLY A 75 8.01 6.43 -31.62
CA GLY A 75 8.38 5.90 -32.94
C GLY A 75 7.23 5.24 -33.70
N GLY A 76 5.97 5.42 -33.27
CA GLY A 76 4.83 4.83 -33.96
C GLY A 76 4.59 3.35 -33.65
N HIS A 77 5.05 2.86 -32.49
CA HIS A 77 4.96 1.45 -32.13
C HIS A 77 4.22 1.18 -30.82
N ALA A 78 3.48 0.08 -30.74
CA ALA A 78 2.87 -0.38 -29.50
C ALA A 78 3.07 -1.89 -29.30
N TYR A 79 3.18 -2.31 -28.04
CA TYR A 79 3.32 -3.73 -27.67
C TYR A 79 2.30 -4.08 -26.59
N HIS A 80 1.53 -5.13 -26.84
CA HIS A 80 0.55 -5.62 -25.87
C HIS A 80 0.41 -7.14 -25.99
N GLY A 81 0.73 -7.86 -24.90
CA GLY A 81 0.46 -9.29 -24.78
C GLY A 81 1.17 -10.17 -25.82
N GLY A 82 2.41 -9.84 -26.20
CA GLY A 82 3.16 -10.61 -27.20
C GLY A 82 2.93 -10.16 -28.65
N VAL A 83 1.99 -9.24 -28.89
CA VAL A 83 1.72 -8.69 -30.22
C VAL A 83 2.30 -7.29 -30.33
N PHE A 84 2.95 -7.03 -31.45
CA PHE A 84 3.54 -5.74 -31.79
C PHE A 84 2.72 -5.04 -32.88
N PHE A 85 2.68 -3.71 -32.81
CA PHE A 85 2.01 -2.85 -33.77
C PHE A 85 3.00 -1.84 -34.34
N CYS A 86 3.02 -1.69 -35.66
CA CYS A 86 3.80 -0.70 -36.39
C CYS A 86 2.87 0.22 -37.20
N ALA A 87 2.90 1.52 -36.92
CA ALA A 87 2.08 2.49 -37.64
C ALA A 87 2.43 2.57 -39.14
N VAL A 88 3.67 2.27 -39.52
CA VAL A 88 4.12 2.27 -40.92
C VAL A 88 3.48 1.14 -41.71
N GLU A 89 3.19 0.00 -41.07
CA GLU A 89 2.55 -1.15 -41.72
C GLU A 89 1.07 -0.88 -42.05
N GLU A 90 0.34 -0.15 -41.19
CA GLU A 90 -1.05 0.23 -41.50
C GLU A 90 -1.15 1.39 -42.51
N GLY A 91 -0.08 2.15 -42.72
CA GLY A 91 -0.02 3.23 -43.70
C GLY A 91 -0.64 4.56 -43.23
N PRO A 92 -0.52 5.62 -44.06
CA PRO A 92 -1.02 6.96 -43.73
C PRO A 92 -2.55 6.98 -43.73
N GLY A 93 -3.14 6.99 -42.54
CA GLY A 93 -4.59 6.89 -42.30
C GLY A 93 -5.00 5.66 -41.49
N GLY A 94 -4.04 4.79 -41.15
CA GLY A 94 -4.22 3.68 -40.23
C GLY A 94 -4.46 4.11 -38.79
N ARG A 95 -4.71 3.11 -37.92
CA ARG A 95 -4.87 3.32 -36.48
C ARG A 95 -3.58 3.85 -35.87
N THR A 96 -3.71 4.78 -34.92
CA THR A 96 -2.55 5.19 -34.13
C THR A 96 -2.13 4.07 -33.16
N PRO A 97 -0.85 4.02 -32.75
CA PRO A 97 -0.41 3.06 -31.72
C PRO A 97 -1.21 3.18 -30.43
N GLN A 98 -1.64 4.39 -30.06
CA GLN A 98 -2.50 4.61 -28.91
C GLN A 98 -3.90 4.01 -29.10
N ASP A 99 -4.50 4.16 -30.28
CA ASP A 99 -5.83 3.62 -30.56
C ASP A 99 -5.80 2.09 -30.66
N TRP A 100 -4.76 1.53 -31.26
CA TRP A 100 -4.52 0.09 -31.26
C TRP A 100 -4.41 -0.46 -29.83
N LEU A 101 -3.65 0.23 -28.97
CA LEU A 101 -3.49 -0.18 -27.57
C LEU A 101 -4.80 -0.09 -26.79
N ARG A 102 -5.60 0.97 -26.99
CA ARG A 102 -6.94 1.11 -26.39
C ARG A 102 -7.87 -0.02 -26.80
N GLN A 103 -7.86 -0.39 -28.08
CA GLN A 103 -8.68 -1.49 -28.60
C GLN A 103 -8.27 -2.84 -27.98
N ARG A 104 -6.97 -3.07 -27.77
CA ARG A 104 -6.42 -4.30 -27.18
C ARG A 104 -6.64 -4.43 -25.67
N LEU A 105 -6.54 -3.32 -24.95
CA LEU A 105 -6.83 -3.26 -23.52
C LEU A 105 -8.33 -3.48 -23.24
N GLY A 106 -9.19 -3.20 -24.21
CA GLY A 106 -10.64 -3.22 -24.03
C GLY A 106 -11.10 -2.14 -23.04
N PRO A 107 -12.42 -1.89 -22.94
CA PRO A 107 -12.96 -0.98 -21.93
C PRO A 107 -12.67 -1.45 -20.50
N ASP A 108 -12.37 -2.74 -20.32
CA ASP A 108 -12.15 -3.35 -19.02
C ASP A 108 -10.71 -3.19 -18.50
N ALA A 109 -9.64 -3.16 -19.29
CA ALA A 109 -8.28 -3.07 -18.69
C ALA A 109 -7.92 -1.65 -18.21
N LEU A 110 -8.62 -0.61 -18.68
CA LEU A 110 -8.50 0.74 -18.12
C LEU A 110 -9.31 0.92 -16.81
N GLY A 111 -10.22 -0.01 -16.49
CA GLY A 111 -11.11 0.04 -15.32
C GLY A 111 -10.99 -1.12 -14.33
N ALA A 112 -10.42 -2.25 -14.75
CA ALA A 112 -10.21 -3.45 -13.94
C ALA A 112 -8.96 -3.30 -13.09
N ILE A 113 -8.99 -2.31 -12.21
CA ILE A 113 -8.14 -2.27 -11.04
C ILE A 113 -8.24 -3.66 -10.39
N PRO A 114 -7.12 -4.41 -10.27
CA PRO A 114 -7.14 -5.75 -9.67
C PRO A 114 -8.00 -5.76 -8.42
N ARG A 115 -8.78 -6.81 -8.22
CA ARG A 115 -9.79 -6.89 -7.13
C ARG A 115 -9.21 -6.50 -5.76
N THR A 116 -7.91 -6.77 -5.55
CA THR A 116 -7.09 -6.39 -4.39
C THR A 116 -6.83 -4.88 -4.30
N THR A 117 -6.50 -4.20 -5.39
CA THR A 117 -6.33 -2.75 -5.47
C THR A 117 -7.65 -1.99 -5.36
N ALA A 118 -8.76 -2.51 -5.90
CA ALA A 118 -10.09 -1.90 -5.73
C ALA A 118 -10.59 -2.02 -4.29
N TRP A 119 -10.32 -3.15 -3.63
CA TRP A 119 -10.59 -3.32 -2.18
C TRP A 119 -9.68 -2.42 -1.33
N ASN A 120 -8.41 -2.28 -1.69
CA ASN A 120 -7.47 -1.40 -1.00
C ASN A 120 -7.85 0.07 -1.15
N GLN A 121 -8.30 0.51 -2.34
CA GLN A 121 -8.81 1.86 -2.56
C GLN A 121 -10.10 2.10 -1.76
N ARG A 122 -11.10 1.22 -1.86
CA ARG A 122 -12.32 1.31 -1.05
C ARG A 122 -12.03 1.29 0.45
N SER A 123 -11.06 0.50 0.90
CA SER A 123 -10.63 0.47 2.31
C SER A 123 -9.92 1.75 2.74
N ARG A 124 -9.11 2.37 1.87
CA ARG A 124 -8.46 3.66 2.14
C ARG A 124 -9.48 4.80 2.20
N LEU A 125 -10.43 4.83 1.26
CA LEU A 125 -11.50 5.82 1.21
C LEU A 125 -12.48 5.62 2.38
N GLY A 126 -12.89 4.38 2.66
CA GLY A 126 -13.76 4.05 3.79
C GLY A 126 -13.13 4.38 5.15
N ARG A 127 -11.80 4.28 5.29
CA ARG A 127 -11.10 4.78 6.50
C ARG A 127 -11.11 6.30 6.62
N ARG A 128 -11.12 7.04 5.50
CA ARG A 128 -11.16 8.51 5.49
C ARG A 128 -12.56 9.07 5.69
N GLN A 129 -13.58 8.39 5.18
CA GLN A 129 -14.96 8.86 5.19
C GLN A 129 -15.80 8.34 6.36
N LYS A 130 -15.28 7.45 7.21
CA LYS A 130 -16.05 6.92 8.35
C LYS A 130 -16.36 8.06 9.34
N PRO A 131 -17.61 8.53 9.46
CA PRO A 131 -17.97 9.52 10.47
C PRO A 131 -17.80 8.84 11.83
N GLY A 132 -16.91 9.37 12.67
CA GLY A 132 -16.54 8.74 13.95
C GLY A 132 -15.33 7.78 13.89
N GLY A 133 -14.71 7.58 12.74
CA GLY A 133 -13.36 7.01 12.69
C GLY A 133 -12.42 7.99 13.38
N LYS A 134 -11.83 7.60 14.52
CA LYS A 134 -10.88 8.44 15.26
C LYS A 134 -9.78 8.87 14.27
N ALA A 135 -9.82 10.12 13.82
CA ALA A 135 -8.72 10.71 13.06
C ALA A 135 -7.45 10.39 13.86
N ARG A 136 -6.46 9.79 13.21
CA ARG A 136 -5.17 9.58 13.87
C ARG A 136 -4.74 10.95 14.36
N LYS A 137 -4.69 11.12 15.69
CA LYS A 137 -4.26 12.38 16.30
C LYS A 137 -2.96 12.77 15.63
N PRO A 138 -2.81 14.01 15.12
CA PRO A 138 -1.55 14.44 14.54
C PRO A 138 -0.46 14.12 15.56
N HIS A 139 0.56 13.38 15.11
CA HIS A 139 1.64 12.96 15.99
C HIS A 139 2.28 14.24 16.53
N LYS A 140 2.14 14.49 17.84
CA LYS A 140 2.69 15.69 18.48
C LYS A 140 4.18 15.75 18.16
N LEU A 141 4.59 16.79 17.43
CA LEU A 141 6.00 17.02 17.13
C LEU A 141 6.73 17.22 18.46
N ARG A 142 7.67 16.33 18.77
CA ARG A 142 8.47 16.45 19.99
C ARG A 142 9.49 17.56 19.76
N ILE A 143 9.51 18.55 20.63
CA ILE A 143 10.47 19.64 20.58
C ILE A 143 11.78 19.20 21.26
N CYS A 144 12.91 19.58 20.68
CA CYS A 144 14.22 19.39 21.28
C CYS A 144 14.43 20.36 22.44
N GLN A 145 14.85 19.86 23.60
CA GLN A 145 15.10 20.69 24.77
C GLN A 145 16.38 21.52 24.65
N LEU A 146 17.30 21.14 23.75
CA LEU A 146 18.59 21.83 23.56
C LEU A 146 18.48 23.01 22.60
N CYS A 147 17.77 22.85 21.49
CA CYS A 147 17.69 23.87 20.44
C CYS A 147 16.28 24.43 20.18
N GLY A 148 15.25 23.92 20.86
CA GLY A 148 13.86 24.37 20.68
C GLY A 148 13.21 24.00 19.35
N GLN A 149 13.91 23.29 18.44
CA GLN A 149 13.37 22.88 17.13
C GLN A 149 12.66 21.51 17.19
N PRO A 150 11.79 21.19 16.22
CA PRO A 150 11.18 19.86 16.11
C PRO A 150 12.24 18.75 15.96
N LYS A 151 12.09 17.64 16.70
CA LYS A 151 12.95 16.45 16.62
C LYS A 151 12.70 15.65 15.32
N GLN A 152 12.95 16.28 14.18
CA GLN A 152 12.93 15.65 12.86
C GLN A 152 14.35 15.64 12.26
N ARG A 153 14.59 14.69 11.35
CA ARG A 153 15.88 14.53 10.68
C ARG A 153 16.29 15.77 9.90
N ASP A 154 15.31 16.48 9.34
CA ASP A 154 15.52 17.70 8.53
C ASP A 154 16.13 18.85 9.37
N PHE A 155 15.87 18.88 10.68
CA PHE A 155 16.44 19.85 11.62
C PHE A 155 17.71 19.32 12.32
N GLY A 156 18.36 18.31 11.77
CA GLY A 156 19.60 17.75 12.34
C GLY A 156 19.39 16.94 13.63
N HIS A 157 18.20 16.35 13.83
CA HIS A 157 17.95 15.44 14.95
C HIS A 157 17.94 13.99 14.49
N SER A 158 18.74 13.14 15.13
CA SER A 158 18.73 11.71 14.88
C SER A 158 18.55 10.92 16.18
N GLN A 159 18.09 9.68 16.06
CA GLN A 159 18.07 8.73 17.16
C GLN A 159 18.94 7.54 16.77
N HIS A 160 19.95 7.23 17.57
CA HIS A 160 20.82 6.08 17.38
C HIS A 160 21.00 5.37 18.72
N ARG A 161 20.82 4.04 18.76
CA ARG A 161 20.94 3.19 19.97
C ARG A 161 20.14 3.68 21.20
N GLY A 162 19.03 4.39 20.97
CA GLY A 162 18.17 4.92 22.04
C GLY A 162 18.55 6.32 22.53
N GLU A 163 19.67 6.88 22.07
CA GLU A 163 20.09 8.25 22.36
C GLU A 163 19.61 9.23 21.28
N HIS A 164 19.28 10.46 21.70
CA HIS A 164 18.83 11.53 20.83
C HIS A 164 19.96 12.51 20.60
N TYR A 165 20.33 12.71 19.34
CA TYR A 165 21.33 13.67 18.93
C TYR A 165 20.69 14.95 18.41
N CYS A 166 21.32 16.08 18.70
CA CYS A 166 20.96 17.40 18.19
C CYS A 166 22.21 18.00 17.55
N ALA A 167 22.22 18.18 16.22
CA ALA A 167 23.38 18.69 15.49
C ALA A 167 23.81 20.08 15.96
N LEU A 168 22.85 20.96 16.28
CA LEU A 168 23.13 22.33 16.75
C LEU A 168 23.89 22.38 18.08
N HIS A 169 23.67 21.41 18.96
CA HIS A 169 24.36 21.34 20.26
C HIS A 169 25.55 20.37 20.24
N GLY A 170 25.54 19.39 19.36
CA GLY A 170 26.57 18.35 19.27
C GLY A 170 27.83 18.79 18.53
N GLY A 171 27.81 19.95 17.85
CA GLY A 171 28.97 20.51 17.13
C GLY A 171 29.53 19.62 16.02
N LYS A 172 28.77 18.60 15.59
CA LYS A 172 29.19 17.58 14.62
C LYS A 172 28.05 17.33 13.63
N THR A 173 28.36 16.72 12.49
CA THR A 173 27.34 16.32 11.52
C THR A 173 26.62 15.06 12.02
N VAL A 174 25.35 14.91 11.62
CA VAL A 174 24.53 13.73 11.96
C VAL A 174 25.17 12.42 11.47
N GLU A 175 25.90 12.48 10.36
CA GLU A 175 26.61 11.33 9.79
C GLU A 175 27.74 10.86 10.70
N LEU A 176 28.57 11.78 11.21
CA LEU A 176 29.65 11.47 12.15
C LEU A 176 29.14 10.94 13.51
N TRP A 177 27.91 11.28 13.88
CA TRP A 177 27.22 10.70 15.04
C TRP A 177 26.74 9.26 14.78
N LEU A 178 26.32 8.96 13.54
CA LEU A 178 25.80 7.65 13.16
C LEU A 178 26.89 6.59 12.95
N THR A 179 28.13 7.01 12.64
CA THR A 179 29.27 6.10 12.46
C THR A 179 29.78 5.49 13.77
N GLY A 180 29.34 6.00 14.94
CA GLY A 180 29.63 5.38 16.23
C GLY A 180 31.06 5.57 16.73
N GLU A 181 31.84 6.48 16.14
CA GLU A 181 33.25 6.73 16.49
C GLU A 181 33.44 7.49 17.81
N TRP A 182 32.36 7.89 18.47
CA TRP A 182 32.39 8.46 19.81
C TRP A 182 31.49 7.64 20.72
N GLY A 183 32.12 6.80 21.55
CA GLY A 183 31.48 6.17 22.70
C GLY A 183 30.90 7.23 23.63
N PRO A 184 29.85 6.89 24.40
CA PRO A 184 29.13 7.84 25.22
C PRO A 184 30.06 8.47 26.27
N PRO A 185 30.19 9.80 26.36
CA PRO A 185 30.60 10.40 27.61
C PRO A 185 29.38 10.36 28.53
N THR A 186 29.21 9.30 29.33
CA THR A 186 28.45 9.26 30.61
C THR A 186 28.06 7.83 31.05
N GLU A 187 29.03 6.95 31.28
CA GLU A 187 28.78 5.81 32.19
C GLU A 187 28.62 6.29 33.65
N SER A 188 29.18 7.46 33.99
CA SER A 188 29.11 8.06 35.32
C SER A 188 27.74 8.62 35.74
N ARG A 189 26.80 8.88 34.82
CA ARG A 189 25.45 9.39 35.18
C ARG A 189 24.38 8.31 35.31
N ARG A 190 24.64 7.07 34.88
CA ARG A 190 23.67 5.97 35.02
C ARG A 190 23.65 5.41 36.45
N ALA A 191 24.73 5.58 37.20
CA ALA A 191 24.85 5.17 38.60
C ALA A 191 24.06 6.07 39.58
N GLU A 192 23.74 7.33 39.21
CA GLU A 192 23.02 8.27 40.07
C GLU A 192 21.54 8.42 39.71
N ARG A 193 20.90 7.39 39.14
CA ARG A 193 19.45 7.43 38.95
C ARG A 193 18.81 6.91 40.25
N PRO A 194 18.28 7.78 41.14
CA PRO A 194 17.63 7.32 42.36
C PRO A 194 16.49 6.37 42.01
N PRO A 195 16.22 5.34 42.84
CA PRO A 195 15.16 4.39 42.58
C PRO A 195 13.86 5.14 42.34
N ARG A 196 13.11 4.71 41.32
CA ARG A 196 11.75 5.20 41.07
C ARG A 196 10.97 5.05 42.36
N ARG A 197 10.61 6.17 43.01
CA ARG A 197 9.65 6.17 44.12
C ARG A 197 8.42 5.43 43.62
N SER A 198 8.09 4.35 44.29
CA SER A 198 6.85 3.59 44.12
C SER A 198 5.68 4.56 44.12
N ALA A 199 4.77 4.38 43.16
CA ALA A 199 3.55 5.15 43.06
C ALA A 199 2.82 5.11 44.42
N GLY A 200 2.77 6.25 45.10
CA GLY A 200 1.90 6.42 46.25
C GLY A 200 0.43 6.26 45.81
N PRO A 201 -0.45 5.81 46.72
CA PRO A 201 -1.87 5.66 46.42
C PRO A 201 -2.47 7.01 46.01
N ALA A 202 -3.35 6.97 45.01
CA ALA A 202 -4.02 8.13 44.45
C ALA A 202 -4.82 8.88 45.54
N PRO A 203 -4.82 10.23 45.55
CA PRO A 203 -5.65 10.99 46.47
C PRO A 203 -7.13 10.74 46.16
N SER A 204 -7.85 10.30 47.18
CA SER A 204 -9.30 10.17 47.19
C SER A 204 -9.94 11.52 46.91
N THR A 205 -10.69 11.61 45.80
CA THR A 205 -11.56 12.75 45.53
C THR A 205 -12.71 12.75 46.55
N GLU A 206 -12.55 13.53 47.62
CA GLU A 206 -13.65 13.92 48.50
C GLU A 206 -14.66 14.73 47.69
N LYS A 207 -15.85 14.15 47.56
CA LYS A 207 -17.05 14.83 47.05
C LYS A 207 -17.56 15.74 48.15
N ASN A 208 -17.13 17.00 48.14
CA ASN A 208 -17.85 18.03 48.89
C ASN A 208 -19.16 18.32 48.16
N GLY A 209 -20.25 17.76 48.71
CA GLY A 209 -21.60 18.22 48.42
C GLY A 209 -21.79 19.59 49.04
N SER A 210 -22.21 20.55 48.23
CA SER A 210 -22.86 21.76 48.73
C SER A 210 -24.13 21.98 47.92
N LEU A 211 -25.23 21.99 48.67
CA LEU A 211 -26.63 22.02 48.26
C LEU A 211 -27.04 23.33 47.58
N PRO A 212 -28.22 23.36 46.92
CA PRO A 212 -28.71 24.49 46.15
C PRO A 212 -29.46 25.53 47.01
N LEU A 213 -29.27 26.81 46.72
CA LEU A 213 -30.11 27.92 47.19
C LEU A 213 -30.47 28.78 45.97
N ARG A 214 -31.69 28.61 45.45
CA ARG A 214 -32.83 29.54 45.60
C ARG A 214 -32.62 30.96 45.03
N ARG A 215 -33.14 31.15 43.81
CA ARG A 215 -34.24 32.07 43.42
C ARG A 215 -34.44 33.35 44.26
N GLN A 216 -34.26 34.50 43.60
CA GLN A 216 -35.05 35.75 43.62
C GLN A 216 -34.37 36.68 42.59
N ASP A 217 -34.97 36.97 41.43
CA ASP A 217 -35.96 38.03 41.20
C ASP A 217 -35.63 39.32 41.95
N LEU A 218 -35.20 40.37 41.23
CA LEU A 218 -35.61 41.77 41.42
C LEU A 218 -34.95 42.70 40.38
N TYR A 219 -35.83 43.28 39.57
CA TYR A 219 -35.79 44.58 38.89
C TYR A 219 -34.76 45.60 39.39
N LEU A 220 -33.96 46.14 38.46
CA LEU A 220 -33.94 47.55 38.03
C LEU A 220 -33.00 47.74 36.82
#